data_AF-A0AAP6DBG1-F1
#
_entry.id   AF-A0AAP6DBG1-F1
#
_cell.length_a   1.000
_cell.length_b   1.000
_cell.length_c   1.000
_cell.angle_alpha   90.00
_cell.angle_beta   90.00
_cell.angle_gamma   90.00
#
_symmetry.space_group_name_H-M   'P 1'
#
loop_
_entity.id
_entity.type
_entity.pdbx_description
1 polymer ?
#
loop_
_entity_poly.entity_id
_entity_poly.type
_entity_poly.pdbx_seq_one_letter_code
_entity_poly.pdbx_strand_id
1 'polypeptide(L)'
;MKRLIIGVSNYMPEDFSLLAESLDEQFNRHLQPLEQVELTDVGAAIITSADIKAGLHKMISETGYGIPVFLVTDENPVSAEDYVWLTGVIDLERQSIEYYCRQINEAVTKYECRLLPPFFKQLTHYVEMGNSAFDCPGHQGGQF
;
A
#
# COMPACT_ATOMS: atom_id res chain seq x y z
N MET A 1 12.96 4.27 -6.89
CA MET A 1 12.08 3.08 -7.10
C MET A 1 10.63 3.50 -7.36
N LYS A 2 9.84 2.78 -8.18
CA LYS A 2 8.38 3.05 -8.32
C LYS A 2 7.74 2.79 -6.96
N ARG A 3 7.04 3.79 -6.40
CA ARG A 3 6.26 3.62 -5.17
C ARG A 3 4.95 2.93 -5.53
N LEU A 4 4.58 1.95 -4.72
CA LEU A 4 3.29 1.29 -4.87
C LEU A 4 2.18 2.26 -4.43
N ILE A 5 1.06 2.16 -5.13
CA ILE A 5 -0.14 2.94 -4.84
C ILE A 5 -0.98 2.26 -3.76
N ILE A 6 -1.95 2.98 -3.22
CA ILE A 6 -2.97 2.40 -2.34
C ILE A 6 -4.23 2.18 -3.17
N GLY A 7 -4.68 0.93 -3.24
CA GLY A 7 -5.94 0.59 -3.87
C GLY A 7 -7.09 0.87 -2.92
N VAL A 8 -8.12 1.60 -3.36
CA VAL A 8 -9.30 1.89 -2.54
C VAL A 8 -10.57 1.30 -3.14
N SER A 9 -11.52 0.95 -2.29
CA SER A 9 -12.90 0.64 -2.69
C SER A 9 -13.54 1.79 -3.47
N ASN A 10 -14.48 1.44 -4.33
CA ASN A 10 -15.39 2.40 -4.96
C ASN A 10 -16.48 2.93 -4.01
N TYR A 11 -16.64 2.30 -2.85
CA TYR A 11 -17.67 2.63 -1.86
C TYR A 11 -17.12 3.44 -0.67
N MET A 12 -16.01 4.15 -0.85
CA MET A 12 -15.42 4.93 0.23
C MET A 12 -16.38 6.01 0.74
N PRO A 13 -16.48 6.20 2.08
CA PRO A 13 -17.31 7.24 2.65
C PRO A 13 -16.71 8.64 2.38
N GLU A 14 -17.53 9.68 2.39
CA GLU A 14 -17.11 11.04 1.99
C GLU A 14 -16.02 11.63 2.90
N ASP A 15 -16.06 11.29 4.19
CA ASP A 15 -15.09 11.69 5.22
C ASP A 15 -13.70 11.06 5.02
N PHE A 16 -13.59 10.03 4.17
CA PHE A 16 -12.32 9.40 3.80
C PHE A 16 -11.40 10.33 2.99
N SER A 17 -11.95 11.37 2.35
CA SER A 17 -11.20 12.34 1.54
C SER A 17 -9.99 12.93 2.26
N LEU A 18 -10.14 13.33 3.52
CA LEU A 18 -9.06 13.90 4.32
C LEU A 18 -7.92 12.91 4.59
N LEU A 19 -8.25 11.62 4.77
CA LEU A 19 -7.25 10.57 4.93
C LEU A 19 -6.49 10.33 3.63
N ALA A 20 -7.21 10.33 2.50
CA ALA A 20 -6.60 10.19 1.17
C ALA A 20 -5.65 11.35 0.86
N GLU A 21 -6.07 12.59 1.08
CA GLU A 21 -5.24 13.79 0.92
C GLU A 21 -4.00 13.74 1.82
N SER A 22 -4.18 13.39 3.11
CA SER A 22 -3.06 13.29 4.06
C SER A 22 -2.03 12.23 3.67
N LEU A 23 -2.47 11.07 3.17
CA LEU A 23 -1.59 10.02 2.66
C LEU A 23 -0.78 10.50 1.44
N ASP A 24 -1.41 11.24 0.54
CA ASP A 24 -0.74 11.75 -0.65
C ASP A 24 0.29 12.85 -0.29
N GLU A 25 -0.14 13.87 0.46
CA GLU A 25 0.70 15.03 0.78
C GLU A 25 1.86 14.69 1.71
N GLN A 26 1.62 13.89 2.75
CA GLN A 26 2.64 13.62 3.77
C GLN A 26 3.55 12.45 3.41
N PHE A 27 3.00 11.45 2.71
CA PHE A 27 3.71 10.21 2.45
C PHE A 27 3.93 9.93 0.98
N ASN A 28 3.43 10.76 0.05
CA ASN A 28 3.50 10.55 -1.40
C ASN A 28 3.00 9.14 -1.75
N ARG A 29 1.78 8.85 -1.27
CA ARG A 29 1.03 7.60 -1.46
C ARG A 29 -0.25 7.92 -2.21
N HIS A 30 -0.21 7.83 -3.54
CA HIS A 30 -1.39 8.03 -4.36
C HIS A 30 -2.42 6.92 -4.13
N LEU A 31 -3.70 7.31 -4.10
CA LEU A 31 -4.82 6.40 -3.95
C LEU A 31 -5.56 6.30 -5.28
N GLN A 32 -5.93 5.08 -5.68
CA GLN A 32 -6.71 4.84 -6.89
C GLN A 32 -7.74 3.74 -6.67
N PRO A 33 -8.90 3.80 -7.33
CA PRO A 33 -9.91 2.75 -7.26
C PRO A 33 -9.36 1.38 -7.64
N LEU A 34 -9.68 0.34 -6.85
CA LEU A 34 -9.20 -1.03 -7.08
C LEU A 34 -9.61 -1.60 -8.44
N GLU A 35 -10.73 -1.14 -9.01
CA GLU A 35 -11.17 -1.55 -10.35
C GLU A 35 -10.36 -0.93 -11.49
N GLN A 36 -9.58 0.12 -11.21
CA GLN A 36 -8.81 0.85 -12.22
C GLN A 36 -7.32 0.50 -12.20
N VAL A 37 -6.92 -0.44 -11.36
CA VAL A 37 -5.50 -0.74 -11.10
C VAL A 37 -5.24 -2.24 -11.08
N GLU A 38 -4.03 -2.61 -11.50
CA GLU A 38 -3.54 -3.97 -11.36
C GLU A 38 -3.00 -4.18 -9.94
N LEU A 39 -3.34 -5.31 -9.31
CA LEU A 39 -2.91 -5.59 -7.92
C LEU A 39 -1.39 -5.65 -7.75
N THR A 40 -0.62 -5.87 -8.83
CA THR A 40 0.85 -5.83 -8.80
C THR A 40 1.42 -4.44 -8.54
N ASP A 41 0.64 -3.39 -8.77
CA ASP A 41 1.02 -2.00 -8.48
C ASP A 41 0.54 -1.52 -7.09
N VAL A 42 -0.24 -2.35 -6.39
CA VAL A 42 -0.87 -2.01 -5.10
C VAL A 42 0.01 -2.42 -3.92
N GLY A 43 0.27 -1.47 -3.01
CA GLY A 43 1.07 -1.65 -1.81
C GLY A 43 0.24 -1.89 -0.54
N ALA A 44 -1.02 -1.46 -0.56
CA ALA A 44 -2.05 -1.79 0.43
C ALA A 44 -3.43 -1.58 -0.21
N ALA A 45 -4.42 -2.35 0.23
CA ALA A 45 -5.81 -2.18 -0.14
C ALA A 45 -6.62 -1.63 1.03
N ILE A 46 -7.43 -0.62 0.79
CA ILE A 46 -8.39 -0.09 1.77
C ILE A 46 -9.79 -0.41 1.22
N ILE A 47 -10.56 -1.17 1.99
CA ILE A 47 -11.83 -1.73 1.59
C ILE A 47 -12.92 -1.39 2.62
N THR A 48 -14.17 -1.64 2.26
CA THR A 48 -15.35 -1.41 3.09
C THR A 48 -16.01 -2.73 3.50
N SER A 49 -16.96 -2.67 4.43
CA SER A 49 -17.80 -3.81 4.80
C SER A 49 -18.59 -4.38 3.61
N ALA A 50 -18.94 -3.55 2.61
CA ALA A 50 -19.59 -3.99 1.38
C ALA A 50 -18.68 -4.88 0.53
N ASP A 51 -17.40 -4.52 0.41
CA ASP A 51 -16.41 -5.29 -0.33
C ASP A 51 -16.11 -6.63 0.34
N ILE A 52 -16.11 -6.67 1.67
CA ILE A 52 -15.97 -7.90 2.44
C ILE A 52 -17.13 -8.85 2.15
N LYS A 53 -18.38 -8.34 2.15
CA LYS A 53 -19.56 -9.14 1.77
C LYS A 53 -19.48 -9.64 0.33
N ALA A 54 -18.85 -8.87 -0.57
CA ALA A 54 -18.58 -9.27 -1.95
C ALA A 54 -17.38 -10.25 -2.08
N GLY A 55 -16.62 -10.51 -1.01
CA GLY A 55 -15.50 -11.44 -1.01
C GLY A 55 -14.17 -10.86 -1.51
N LEU A 56 -14.04 -9.53 -1.60
CA LEU A 56 -12.86 -8.87 -2.17
C LEU A 56 -11.57 -9.18 -1.37
N HIS A 57 -11.64 -9.20 -0.03
CA HIS A 57 -10.50 -9.53 0.84
C HIS A 57 -10.00 -10.96 0.61
N LYS A 58 -10.90 -11.91 0.35
CA LYS A 58 -10.56 -13.30 0.02
C LYS A 58 -9.88 -13.37 -1.35
N MET A 59 -10.43 -12.70 -2.35
CA MET A 59 -9.82 -12.60 -3.69
C MET A 59 -8.40 -12.03 -3.63
N ILE A 60 -8.20 -10.91 -2.92
CA ILE A 60 -6.87 -10.31 -2.74
C ILE A 60 -5.93 -11.30 -2.05
N SER A 61 -6.39 -12.01 -1.01
CA SER A 61 -5.58 -13.00 -0.31
C SER A 61 -5.20 -14.20 -1.20
N GLU A 62 -6.12 -14.67 -2.04
CA GLU A 62 -5.91 -15.82 -2.92
C GLU A 62 -4.85 -15.57 -4.01
N THR A 63 -4.56 -14.30 -4.33
CA THR A 63 -3.43 -13.95 -5.22
C THR A 63 -2.07 -14.41 -4.67
N GLY A 64 -1.96 -14.60 -3.35
CA GLY A 64 -0.70 -14.92 -2.68
C GLY A 64 0.30 -13.77 -2.60
N TYR A 65 -0.04 -12.56 -3.07
CA TYR A 65 0.85 -11.40 -3.02
C TYR A 65 1.11 -10.93 -1.59
N GLY A 66 0.15 -11.16 -0.68
CA GLY A 66 0.27 -10.74 0.72
C GLY A 66 0.18 -9.21 0.87
N ILE A 67 -0.63 -8.58 0.02
CA ILE A 67 -0.97 -7.15 0.08
C ILE A 67 -1.70 -6.89 1.41
N PRO A 68 -1.23 -5.93 2.23
CA PRO A 68 -1.94 -5.49 3.43
C PRO A 68 -3.36 -4.99 3.10
N VAL A 69 -4.37 -5.44 3.85
CA VAL A 69 -5.77 -5.05 3.66
C VAL A 69 -6.29 -4.32 4.90
N PHE A 70 -6.81 -3.11 4.72
CA PHE A 70 -7.42 -2.32 5.78
C PHE A 70 -8.92 -2.19 5.55
N LEU A 71 -9.72 -2.35 6.60
CA LEU A 71 -11.16 -2.12 6.55
C LEU A 71 -11.47 -0.73 7.10
N VAL A 72 -12.15 0.11 6.32
CA VAL A 72 -12.84 1.29 6.87
C VAL A 72 -14.14 0.79 7.50
N THR A 73 -14.26 0.94 8.81
CA THR A 73 -15.45 0.48 9.52
C THR A 73 -16.60 1.44 9.29
N ASP A 74 -17.79 0.89 9.15
CA ASP A 74 -19.07 1.57 9.16
C ASP A 74 -19.98 0.92 10.22
N GLU A 75 -21.27 1.26 10.24
CA GLU A 75 -22.22 0.63 11.17
C GLU A 75 -22.51 -0.85 10.84
N ASN A 76 -21.92 -1.41 9.76
CA ASN A 76 -22.12 -2.80 9.40
C ASN A 76 -21.04 -3.68 10.03
N PRO A 77 -21.38 -4.53 11.01
CA PRO A 77 -20.42 -5.43 11.61
C PRO A 77 -19.93 -6.47 10.60
N VAL A 78 -18.63 -6.77 10.68
CA VAL A 78 -17.96 -7.81 9.91
C VAL A 78 -17.84 -9.09 10.74
N SER A 79 -17.83 -10.27 10.11
CA SER A 79 -17.73 -11.54 10.81
C SER A 79 -16.34 -11.74 11.45
N ALA A 80 -16.26 -12.49 12.55
CA ALA A 80 -15.00 -12.83 13.21
C ALA A 80 -14.00 -13.53 12.27
N GLU A 81 -14.51 -14.31 11.32
CA GLU A 81 -13.73 -15.07 10.33
C GLU A 81 -13.07 -14.15 9.30
N ASP A 82 -13.74 -13.06 8.93
CA ASP A 82 -13.23 -12.12 7.95
C ASP A 82 -12.13 -11.20 8.53
N TYR A 83 -12.18 -10.90 9.84
CA TYR A 83 -11.15 -10.10 10.52
C TYR A 83 -9.74 -10.71 10.43
N VAL A 84 -9.62 -12.03 10.29
CA VAL A 84 -8.32 -12.72 10.18
C VAL A 84 -7.54 -12.30 8.94
N TRP A 85 -8.23 -11.85 7.89
CA TRP A 85 -7.60 -11.42 6.63
C TRP A 85 -7.23 -9.94 6.61
N LEU A 86 -7.63 -9.19 7.64
CA LEU A 86 -7.39 -7.76 7.72
C LEU A 86 -6.08 -7.48 8.45
N THR A 87 -5.31 -6.55 7.91
CA THR A 87 -4.12 -5.97 8.55
C THR A 87 -4.51 -4.95 9.62
N GLY A 88 -5.61 -4.22 9.41
CA GLY A 88 -6.09 -3.23 10.35
C GLY A 88 -7.50 -2.75 10.06
N VAL A 89 -8.08 -2.07 11.03
CA VAL A 89 -9.39 -1.43 10.94
C VAL A 89 -9.21 0.07 11.14
N ILE A 90 -9.80 0.85 10.25
CA ILE A 90 -9.80 2.31 10.25
C ILE A 90 -11.17 2.75 10.77
N ASP A 91 -11.17 3.30 11.97
CA ASP A 91 -12.31 3.94 12.62
C ASP A 91 -11.97 5.43 12.84
N LEU A 92 -12.43 6.28 11.92
CA LEU A 92 -12.14 7.72 11.90
C LEU A 92 -12.81 8.48 13.05
N GLU A 93 -13.78 7.89 13.74
CA GLU A 93 -14.40 8.50 14.92
C GLU A 93 -13.57 8.26 16.20
N ARG A 94 -12.78 7.19 16.23
CA ARG A 94 -12.02 6.78 17.43
C ARG A 94 -10.58 7.25 17.49
N GLN A 95 -9.95 7.51 16.36
CA GLN A 95 -8.53 7.90 16.29
C GLN A 95 -8.29 8.95 15.21
N SER A 96 -7.15 9.65 15.31
CA SER A 96 -6.80 10.69 14.35
C SER A 96 -6.46 10.13 12.97
N ILE A 97 -6.72 10.92 11.93
CA ILE A 97 -6.31 10.63 10.56
C ILE A 97 -4.79 10.38 10.48
N GLU A 98 -3.98 11.22 11.15
CA GLU A 98 -2.52 11.08 11.17
C GLU A 98 -2.06 9.72 11.69
N TYR A 99 -2.73 9.18 12.71
CA TYR A 99 -2.44 7.85 13.25
C TYR A 99 -2.63 6.77 12.19
N TYR A 100 -3.76 6.78 11.48
CA TYR A 100 -4.03 5.80 10.43
C TYR A 100 -3.12 5.99 9.21
N CYS A 101 -2.84 7.23 8.79
CA CYS A 101 -1.91 7.50 7.70
C CYS A 101 -0.53 6.89 7.99
N ARG A 102 -0.03 7.04 9.22
CA ARG A 102 1.24 6.43 9.64
C ARG A 102 1.18 4.91 9.61
N GLN A 103 0.11 4.29 10.12
CA GLN A 103 -0.04 2.83 10.09
C GLN A 103 -0.09 2.27 8.67
N ILE A 104 -0.88 2.89 7.79
CA ILE A 104 -1.03 2.47 6.40
C ILE A 104 0.31 2.63 5.68
N ASN A 105 0.97 3.79 5.81
CA ASN A 105 2.26 4.02 5.18
C ASN A 105 3.33 3.04 5.68
N GLU A 106 3.35 2.71 6.98
CA GLU A 106 4.27 1.73 7.52
C GLU A 106 4.01 0.33 6.94
N ALA A 107 2.76 -0.08 6.82
CA ALA A 107 2.38 -1.35 6.21
C ALA A 107 2.81 -1.42 4.74
N VAL A 108 2.54 -0.37 3.95
CA VAL A 108 3.00 -0.26 2.54
C VAL A 108 4.52 -0.35 2.47
N THR A 109 5.23 0.41 3.30
CA THR A 109 6.70 0.45 3.30
C THR A 109 7.30 -0.91 3.67
N LYS A 110 6.72 -1.60 4.66
CA LYS A 110 7.11 -2.97 5.03
C LYS A 110 6.86 -3.96 3.90
N TYR A 111 5.73 -3.83 3.22
CA TYR A 111 5.39 -4.65 2.05
C TYR A 111 6.39 -4.42 0.90
N GLU A 112 6.62 -3.17 0.50
CA GLU A 112 7.63 -2.79 -0.50
C GLU A 112 9.01 -3.36 -0.16
N CYS A 113 9.44 -3.24 1.11
CA CYS A 113 10.73 -3.76 1.58
C CYS A 113 10.84 -5.28 1.51
N ARG A 114 9.72 -6.01 1.62
CA ARG A 114 9.67 -7.49 1.57
C ARG A 114 9.65 -8.01 0.12
N LEU A 115 9.12 -7.23 -0.81
CA LEU A 115 9.06 -7.62 -2.23
C LEU A 115 10.43 -7.69 -2.89
N LEU A 116 11.38 -6.86 -2.44
CA LEU A 116 12.72 -6.80 -3.05
C LEU A 116 13.61 -7.92 -2.49
N PRO A 117 14.09 -8.85 -3.34
CA PRO A 117 15.09 -9.83 -2.91
C PRO A 117 16.36 -9.13 -2.42
N PRO A 118 17.13 -9.74 -1.49
CA PRO A 118 18.28 -9.11 -0.86
C PRO A 118 19.27 -8.47 -1.84
N PHE A 119 19.58 -9.16 -2.94
CA PHE A 119 20.50 -8.63 -3.96
C PHE A 119 19.92 -7.40 -4.69
N PHE A 120 18.69 -7.49 -5.17
CA PHE A 120 18.06 -6.39 -5.91
C PHE A 120 17.89 -5.14 -5.03
N LYS A 121 17.53 -5.33 -3.75
CA LYS A 121 17.45 -4.24 -2.77
C LYS A 121 18.78 -3.50 -2.60
N GLN A 122 19.89 -4.24 -2.47
CA GLN A 122 21.21 -3.61 -2.34
C GLN A 122 21.62 -2.90 -3.64
N LEU A 123 21.32 -3.50 -4.80
CA LEU A 123 21.59 -2.89 -6.09
C LEU A 123 20.83 -1.56 -6.26
N THR A 124 19.53 -1.52 -5.95
CA THR A 124 18.74 -0.28 -6.07
C THR A 124 19.25 0.81 -5.12
N HIS A 125 19.57 0.46 -3.87
CA HIS A 125 20.16 1.41 -2.93
C HIS A 125 21.52 1.93 -3.42
N TYR A 126 22.36 1.06 -4.00
CA TYR A 126 23.66 1.46 -4.52
C TYR A 126 23.55 2.49 -5.65
N VAL A 127 22.60 2.27 -6.58
CA VAL A 127 22.32 3.21 -7.67
C VAL A 127 21.78 4.54 -7.12
N GLU A 128 20.87 4.50 -6.13
CA GLU A 128 20.29 5.71 -5.51
C GLU A 128 21.32 6.56 -4.76
N MET A 129 22.43 5.97 -4.26
CA MET A 129 23.52 6.73 -3.63
C MET A 129 24.32 7.61 -4.61
N GLY A 130 24.25 7.34 -5.92
CA GLY A 130 24.87 8.21 -6.93
C GLY A 130 26.39 8.27 -6.87
N ASN A 131 27.07 7.19 -6.48
CA ASN A 131 28.53 7.13 -6.40
C ASN A 131 29.20 7.34 -7.77
N SER A 132 30.36 8.00 -7.80
CA SER A 132 31.17 8.11 -9.01
C SER A 132 31.87 6.78 -9.32
N ALA A 133 31.62 6.23 -10.52
CA ALA A 133 32.20 4.97 -10.98
C ALA A 133 33.55 5.18 -11.67
N PHE A 134 34.66 4.94 -10.96
CA PHE A 134 36.02 4.87 -11.52
C PHE A 134 36.50 3.41 -11.69
N ASP A 135 35.58 2.47 -11.56
CA ASP A 135 35.73 1.05 -11.78
C ASP A 135 35.19 0.63 -13.15
N CYS A 136 35.31 -0.66 -13.47
CA CYS A 136 34.58 -1.25 -14.59
C CYS A 136 33.10 -1.41 -14.19
N PRO A 137 32.14 -1.32 -15.13
CA PRO A 137 32.29 -1.20 -16.58
C PRO A 137 32.61 0.23 -17.09
N GLY A 138 33.40 0.32 -18.17
CA GLY A 138 33.88 1.60 -18.72
C GLY A 138 32.81 2.53 -19.31
N HIS A 139 31.57 2.08 -19.48
CA HIS A 139 30.44 2.94 -19.87
C HIS A 139 29.95 3.82 -18.69
N GLN A 140 30.41 3.57 -17.45
CA GLN A 140 30.23 4.41 -16.25
C GLN A 140 28.81 4.97 -16.08
N GLY A 141 27.83 4.08 -15.92
CA GLY A 141 26.42 4.49 -15.77
C GLY A 141 25.78 5.04 -17.06
N GLY A 142 26.42 4.84 -18.22
CA GLY A 142 25.96 5.29 -19.54
C GLY A 142 26.48 6.67 -19.94
N GLN A 143 27.52 7.17 -19.27
CA GLN A 143 28.13 8.48 -19.54
C GLN A 143 29.06 8.47 -20.76
N PHE A 144 29.56 7.30 -21.18
CA PHE A 144 30.48 7.12 -22.28
C PHE A 144 30.05 5.97 -23.20
#